data_AF-D9PKB5-F1
#
_entry.id   AF-D9PKB5-F1
#
_cell.length_a   1.000
_cell.length_b   1.000
_cell.length_c   1.000
_cell.angle_alpha   90.00
_cell.angle_beta   90.00
_cell.angle_gamma   90.00
#
_symmetry.space_group_name_H-M   'P 1'
#
loop_
_entity.id
_entity.type
_entity.pdbx_description
1 polymer ?
#
loop_
_entity_poly.entity_id
_entity_poly.type
_entity_poly.pdbx_seq_one_letter_code
_entity_poly.pdbx_strand_id
1 'polypeptide(L)' 'GGLMADLAEIEIKGARVPYRPVFHAAAKGEVFWYVNSAGLVEIAANRTSAAARLGIAIGDPVRLPVLPGNRSH' A
#
# COMPACT_ATOMS: atom_id res chain seq x y z
N GLY A 1 -6.73 -15.89 2.37
CA GLY A 1 -6.08 -14.60 2.09
C GLY A 1 -7.12 -13.70 1.48
N GLY A 2 -7.34 -12.51 2.05
CA GLY A 2 -8.42 -11.61 1.63
C GLY A 2 -8.11 -10.90 0.31
N LEU A 3 -9.15 -10.34 -0.33
CA LEU A 3 -9.13 -9.68 -1.66
C LEU A 3 -7.97 -8.69 -1.91
N MET A 4 -7.37 -8.14 -0.87
CA MET A 4 -6.29 -7.16 -1.00
C MET A 4 -4.92 -7.81 -1.26
N ALA A 5 -4.68 -9.05 -0.83
CA ALA A 5 -3.36 -9.69 -0.92
C ALA A 5 -2.88 -9.90 -2.38
N ASP A 6 -3.81 -9.88 -3.34
CA ASP A 6 -3.52 -10.02 -4.77
C ASP A 6 -3.26 -8.66 -5.46
N LEU A 7 -3.43 -7.54 -4.74
CA LEU A 7 -3.08 -6.23 -5.27
C LEU A 7 -1.55 -6.05 -5.21
N ALA A 8 -0.93 -5.70 -6.33
CA ALA A 8 0.50 -5.47 -6.37
C ALA A 8 0.90 -4.10 -5.78
N GLU A 9 0.01 -3.11 -5.93
CA GLU A 9 0.23 -1.72 -5.53
C GLU A 9 -1.09 -1.04 -5.14
N ILE A 10 -0.99 0.06 -4.40
CA ILE A 10 -2.07 1.02 -4.17
C ILE A 10 -1.57 2.42 -4.52
N GLU A 11 -2.47 3.37 -4.74
CA GLU A 11 -2.10 4.76 -4.99
C GLU A 11 -2.61 5.69 -3.88
N ILE A 12 -1.77 6.61 -3.45
CA ILE A 12 -2.13 7.71 -2.54
C ILE A 12 -1.43 8.99 -2.98
N LYS A 13 -2.17 10.09 -3.13
CA LYS A 13 -1.64 11.37 -3.65
C LYS A 13 -0.78 11.22 -4.93
N GLY A 14 -1.15 10.30 -5.82
CA GLY A 14 -0.41 10.01 -7.06
C GLY A 14 0.87 9.18 -6.87
N ALA A 15 1.25 8.84 -5.63
CA ALA A 15 2.34 7.93 -5.35
C ALA A 15 1.85 6.47 -5.41
N ARG A 16 2.54 5.65 -6.21
CA ARG A 16 2.34 4.20 -6.23
C ARG A 16 3.12 3.58 -5.08
N VAL A 17 2.41 2.84 -4.25
CA VAL A 17 2.95 2.20 -3.06
C VAL A 17 2.89 0.69 -3.29
N PRO A 18 4.02 -0.02 -3.38
CA PRO A 18 4.05 -1.46 -3.62
C PRO A 18 3.72 -2.27 -2.37
N TYR A 19 3.22 -3.49 -2.55
CA TYR A 19 3.03 -4.44 -1.47
C TYR A 19 4.37 -4.97 -0.95
N ARG A 20 4.51 -5.07 0.38
CA ARG A 20 5.58 -5.84 1.04
C ARG A 20 4.97 -6.65 2.17
N PRO A 21 5.29 -7.94 2.32
CA PRO A 21 4.70 -8.77 3.37
C PRO A 21 5.19 -8.41 4.78
N VAL A 22 6.38 -7.82 4.91
CA VAL A 22 7.02 -7.42 6.17
C VAL A 22 7.97 -6.24 5.97
N PHE A 23 8.29 -5.52 7.05
CA PHE A 23 9.24 -4.38 7.03
C PHE A 23 10.63 -4.73 6.47
N HIS A 24 11.15 -5.92 6.78
CA HIS A 24 12.48 -6.34 6.30
C HIS A 24 12.53 -6.63 4.79
N ALA A 25 11.38 -6.78 4.13
CA ALA A 25 11.32 -6.95 2.68
C ALA A 25 11.44 -5.61 1.93
N ALA A 26 11.39 -4.48 2.65
CA ALA A 26 11.52 -3.13 2.08
C ALA A 26 12.93 -2.57 2.31
N ALA A 27 13.51 -1.89 1.33
CA ALA A 27 14.76 -1.17 1.48
C ALA A 27 14.64 -0.04 2.52
N LYS A 28 15.75 0.44 3.07
CA LYS A 28 15.75 1.55 4.03
C LYS A 28 15.07 2.78 3.40
N GLY A 29 13.99 3.26 4.03
CA GLY A 29 13.20 4.35 3.51
C GLY A 29 12.33 4.00 2.30
N GLU A 30 12.21 2.76 1.89
CA GLU A 30 11.16 2.41 0.93
C GLU A 30 9.79 2.57 1.60
N VAL A 31 8.86 3.20 0.89
CA VAL A 31 7.44 3.28 1.26
C VAL A 31 6.74 2.08 0.66
N PHE A 32 5.92 1.40 1.44
CA PHE A 32 5.21 0.20 1.04
C PHE A 32 3.87 0.10 1.78
N TRP A 33 3.02 -0.81 1.34
CA TRP A 33 1.82 -1.18 2.07
C TRP A 33 1.84 -2.66 2.43
N TYR A 34 1.17 -3.00 3.52
CA TYR A 34 1.00 -4.37 3.99
C TYR A 34 -0.31 -4.50 4.77
N VAL A 35 -0.71 -5.73 5.09
CA VAL A 35 -1.84 -5.98 5.99
C VAL A 35 -1.30 -6.12 7.41
N ASN A 36 -1.72 -5.23 8.31
CA ASN A 36 -1.28 -5.27 9.70
C ASN A 36 -2.03 -6.33 10.52
N SER A 37 -1.70 -6.44 11.81
CA SER A 37 -2.29 -7.43 12.71
C SER A 37 -3.78 -7.25 12.96
N ALA A 38 -4.37 -6.09 12.61
CA ALA A 38 -5.80 -5.84 12.68
C ALA A 38 -6.55 -6.21 11.39
N GLY A 39 -5.84 -6.72 10.37
CA GLY A 39 -6.44 -7.04 9.07
C GLY A 39 -6.69 -5.80 8.19
N LEU A 40 -6.08 -4.65 8.51
CA LEU A 40 -6.22 -3.40 7.76
C LEU A 40 -5.01 -3.15 6.86
N VAL A 41 -5.23 -2.42 5.77
CA VAL A 41 -4.15 -1.87 4.94
C VAL A 41 -3.42 -0.80 5.73
N GLU A 42 -2.11 -0.96 5.87
CA GLU A 42 -1.23 0.00 6.50
C GLU A 42 -0.17 0.47 5.51
N ILE A 43 0.04 1.79 5.45
CA ILE A 43 1.08 2.42 4.63
C ILE A 43 2.26 2.74 5.55
N ALA A 44 3.39 2.09 5.29
CA ALA A 44 4.57 2.14 6.13
C ALA A 44 5.82 2.52 5.32
N ALA A 45 6.86 2.99 6.03
CA ALA A 45 8.15 3.25 5.42
C ALA A 45 9.26 2.69 6.32
N ASN A 46 10.18 1.91 5.75
CA ASN A 46 11.16 1.22 6.58
C ASN A 46 12.11 2.23 7.27
N ARG A 47 12.09 2.27 8.61
CA ARG A 47 12.88 3.17 9.47
C ARG A 47 12.61 4.66 9.28
N THR A 48 11.40 5.03 8.84
CA THR A 48 10.97 6.43 8.72
C THR A 48 9.45 6.56 8.72
N SER A 49 8.92 7.78 8.73
CA SER A 49 7.48 8.04 8.65
C SER A 49 7.01 8.05 7.19
N ALA A 50 6.08 7.16 6.84
CA ALA A 50 5.42 7.19 5.54
C ALA A 50 4.58 8.45 5.35
N ALA A 51 3.90 8.91 6.41
CA ALA A 51 3.08 10.11 6.37
C ALA A 51 3.90 11.36 6.01
N ALA A 52 5.07 11.51 6.64
CA ALA A 52 5.99 12.61 6.34
C ALA A 52 6.59 12.50 4.93
N ARG A 53 6.91 11.28 4.48
CA ARG A 53 7.48 11.01 3.15
C ARG A 53 6.51 11.30 2.01
N LEU A 54 5.24 10.94 2.20
CA LEU A 54 4.19 11.09 1.19
C LEU A 54 3.41 12.42 1.34
N GLY A 55 3.64 13.17 2.42
CA GLY A 55 2.87 14.36 2.73
C GLY A 55 1.38 14.07 2.90
N ILE A 56 1.04 12.91 3.49
CA ILE A 56 -0.33 12.43 3.66
C ILE A 56 -0.85 12.65 5.08
N ALA A 57 -2.16 12.76 5.21
CA ALA A 57 -2.89 12.90 6.46
C ALA A 57 -4.18 12.07 6.44
N ILE A 58 -4.82 11.96 7.60
CA ILE A 58 -6.14 11.33 7.73
C ILE A 58 -7.13 12.06 6.82
N GLY A 59 -7.91 11.29 6.06
CA GLY A 59 -8.87 11.78 5.08
C GLY A 59 -8.34 11.80 3.64
N ASP A 60 -7.03 11.63 3.42
CA ASP A 60 -6.50 11.47 2.07
C ASP A 60 -7.01 10.16 1.44
N PRO A 61 -7.51 10.19 0.19
CA PRO A 61 -8.05 9.02 -0.46
C PRO A 61 -6.95 8.04 -0.87
N VAL A 62 -7.18 6.75 -0.58
CA VAL A 62 -6.42 5.63 -1.13
C VAL A 62 -7.18 5.07 -2.32
N ARG A 63 -6.50 4.89 -3.45
CA ARG A 63 -7.05 4.27 -4.65
C ARG A 63 -6.46 2.88 -4.80
N LEU A 64 -7.33 1.92 -5.07
CA LEU A 64 -6.94 0.57 -5.45
C LEU A 64 -6.75 0.54 -6.98
N PRO A 65 -5.77 -0.20 -7.50
CA PRO A 65 -5.64 -0.38 -8.93
C PRO A 65 -6.89 -1.11 -9.43
N VAL A 66 -7.35 -0.74 -10.61
CA VAL A 66 -8.38 -1.50 -11.30
C VAL A 66 -7.75 -2.83 -11.67
N LEU A 67 -8.06 -3.89 -10.94
CA LEU A 67 -7.76 -5.24 -11.41
C LEU A 67 -8.43 -5.37 -12.78
N PRO A 68 -7.72 -5.85 -13.82
CA PRO A 68 -8.35 -6.10 -15.10
C PRO A 68 -9.49 -7.07 -14.84
N GLY A 69 -10.72 -6.53 -14.84
CA GLY A 69 -11.92 -7.33 -14.66
C GLY A 69 -11.89 -8.40 -15.73
N ASN A 70 -12.17 -9.65 -15.36
CA ASN A 70 -12.43 -10.69 -16.33
C ASN A 70 -13.59 -10.19 -17.21
N ARG A 71 -13.26 -9.64 -18.37
CA ARG A 71 -14.21 -9.33 -19.43
C ARG A 71 -14.62 -10.69 -19.98
N SER A 72 -15.58 -11.32 -19.30
CA SER A 72 -16.37 -12.39 -19.89
C SER A 72 -17.06 -11.81 -21.12
N HIS A 73 -16.51 -12.11 -22.29
CA HIS A 73 -17.22 -12.03 -23.56
C HIS A 73 -18.14 -13.24 -23.70
#